data_AF-A0A395HU84-F1
#
_entry.id   AF-A0A395HU84-F1
#
_cell.length_a   1.000
_cell.length_b   1.000
_cell.length_c   1.000
_cell.angle_alpha   90.00
_cell.angle_beta   90.00
_cell.angle_gamma   90.00
#
_symmetry.space_group_name_H-M   'P 1'
#
loop_
_entity.id
_entity.type
_entity.pdbx_description
1 polymer ?
#
loop_
_entity_poly.entity_id
_entity_poly.type
_entity_poly.pdbx_seq_one_letter_code
_entity_poly.pdbx_strand_id
1 'polypeptide(L)'
;MLAYHSRSIAGLRAASHEPNAIMDENLLAAMVILRFYEEFDSPFIDPPSSTANRGLQVFLEAQASSAVQTANGLRSSAFWVGFRQEFHMAISQRRPFRIPRTTVAQYLPTQSSPDHVWVNHLLVIGAHIIQYCFPPAHHPQQSPDERSTSYERLLTVRQNWASSAPSTFTPIYTTPASPSEGLFFPQQWFLNDTHIVATQSLGLINLLLATHDPHVDRLRPPVSHRRALAVLDESAPRCG
;
A
#
# COMPACT_ATOMS: atom_id res chain seq x y z
N MET A 1 -2.51 26.14 -9.60
CA MET A 1 -2.58 24.91 -8.79
C MET A 1 -1.82 25.07 -7.47
N LEU A 2 -0.51 25.39 -7.50
CA LEU A 2 0.31 25.66 -6.31
C LEU A 2 -0.26 26.70 -5.32
N ALA A 3 -0.80 27.83 -5.81
CA ALA A 3 -1.36 28.87 -4.94
C ALA A 3 -2.59 28.40 -4.13
N TYR A 4 -3.41 27.48 -4.68
CA TYR A 4 -4.54 26.91 -3.96
C TYR A 4 -4.08 25.87 -2.94
N HIS A 5 -3.11 25.03 -3.31
CA HIS A 5 -2.49 24.07 -2.40
C HIS A 5 -1.90 24.74 -1.15
N SER A 6 -1.09 25.80 -1.33
CA SER A 6 -0.50 26.55 -0.21
C SER A 6 -1.56 27.22 0.69
N ARG A 7 -2.63 27.76 0.10
CA ARG A 7 -3.75 28.34 0.86
C ARG A 7 -4.51 27.28 1.66
N SER A 8 -4.74 26.11 1.07
CA SER A 8 -5.41 24.99 1.75
C SER A 8 -4.59 24.46 2.92
N ILE A 9 -3.26 24.36 2.80
CA ILE A 9 -2.38 24.01 3.93
C ILE A 9 -2.47 25.04 5.06
N ALA A 10 -2.49 26.33 4.73
CA ALA A 10 -2.62 27.39 5.73
C ALA A 10 -3.97 27.32 6.46
N GLY A 11 -5.06 27.11 5.73
CA GLY A 11 -6.40 26.94 6.30
C GLY A 11 -6.51 25.71 7.18
N LEU A 12 -5.95 24.58 6.73
CA LEU A 12 -5.90 23.35 7.50
C LEU A 12 -5.09 23.53 8.80
N ARG A 13 -3.93 24.20 8.74
CA ARG A 13 -3.13 24.49 9.93
C ARG A 13 -3.91 25.36 10.91
N ALA A 14 -4.67 26.35 10.44
CA ALA A 14 -5.51 27.15 11.32
C ALA A 14 -6.58 26.27 12.00
N ALA A 15 -7.32 25.49 11.20
CA ALA A 15 -8.38 24.61 11.71
C ALA A 15 -7.86 23.50 12.64
N SER A 16 -6.61 23.05 12.50
CA SER A 16 -6.02 22.03 13.37
C SER A 16 -5.76 22.51 14.80
N HIS A 17 -5.85 23.82 15.08
CA HIS A 17 -5.74 24.37 16.44
C HIS A 17 -7.07 24.38 17.19
N GLU A 18 -8.19 24.08 16.52
CA GLU A 18 -9.49 24.04 17.17
C GLU A 18 -9.62 22.84 18.13
N PRO A 19 -10.38 22.97 19.23
CA PRO A 19 -10.68 21.85 20.10
C PRO A 19 -11.30 20.69 19.32
N ASN A 20 -10.83 19.47 19.56
CA ASN A 20 -11.28 18.24 18.88
C ASN A 20 -11.00 18.15 17.37
N ALA A 21 -10.20 19.05 16.79
CA ALA A 21 -9.84 19.02 15.36
C ALA A 21 -9.34 17.64 14.89
N ILE A 22 -8.61 16.91 15.74
CA ILE A 22 -8.09 15.57 15.42
C ILE A 22 -9.17 14.54 15.07
N MET A 23 -10.42 14.74 15.51
CA MET A 23 -11.57 13.87 15.22
C MET A 23 -12.54 14.43 14.16
N ASP A 24 -12.20 15.58 13.57
CA ASP A 24 -12.98 16.18 12.47
C ASP A 24 -12.74 15.42 11.17
N GLU A 25 -13.81 14.86 10.60
CA GLU A 25 -13.76 14.10 9.35
C GLU A 25 -13.49 14.97 8.12
N ASN A 26 -13.83 16.27 8.17
CA ASN A 26 -13.51 17.21 7.10
C ASN A 26 -12.00 17.48 7.05
N LEU A 27 -11.35 17.57 8.22
CA LEU A 27 -9.90 17.73 8.29
C LEU A 27 -9.18 16.46 7.81
N LEU A 28 -9.70 15.27 8.15
CA LEU A 28 -9.18 14.03 7.60
C LEU A 28 -9.31 14.00 6.06
N ALA A 29 -10.49 14.33 5.53
CA ALA A 29 -10.72 14.35 4.09
C ALA A 29 -9.82 15.37 3.38
N ALA A 30 -9.72 16.59 3.90
CA ALA A 30 -8.85 17.63 3.37
C ALA A 30 -7.38 17.19 3.37
N MET A 31 -6.91 16.55 4.45
CA MET A 31 -5.55 16.03 4.56
C MET A 31 -5.24 14.96 3.52
N VAL A 32 -6.14 13.99 3.34
CA VAL A 32 -5.99 12.91 2.35
C VAL A 32 -5.95 13.46 0.92
N ILE A 33 -6.78 14.47 0.62
CA ILE A 33 -6.78 15.13 -0.68
C ILE A 33 -5.49 15.91 -0.92
N LEU A 34 -5.03 16.71 0.05
CA LEU A 34 -3.80 17.50 -0.09
C LEU A 34 -2.58 16.60 -0.27
N ARG A 35 -2.50 15.49 0.47
CA ARG A 35 -1.44 14.49 0.33
C ARG A 35 -1.34 13.95 -1.10
N PHE A 36 -2.47 13.68 -1.74
CA PHE A 36 -2.49 13.19 -3.13
C PHE A 36 -1.79 14.17 -4.09
N TYR A 37 -1.99 15.48 -3.91
CA TYR A 37 -1.32 16.49 -4.72
C TYR A 37 0.18 16.56 -4.45
N GLU A 38 0.61 16.44 -3.18
CA GLU A 38 2.04 16.38 -2.84
C GLU A 38 2.73 15.14 -3.44
N GLU A 39 2.03 14.00 -3.50
CA GLU A 39 2.55 12.76 -4.09
C GLU A 39 2.63 12.80 -5.62
N PHE A 40 1.67 13.46 -6.27
CA PHE A 40 1.63 13.55 -7.74
C PHE A 40 2.66 14.55 -8.30
N ASP A 41 2.89 15.67 -7.60
CA ASP A 41 3.82 16.71 -8.07
C ASP A 41 5.30 16.37 -7.82
N SER A 42 5.63 15.47 -6.87
CA SER A 42 7.00 15.00 -6.67
C SER A 42 7.12 13.53 -6.22
N PRO A 43 6.87 12.57 -7.12
CA PRO A 43 7.03 11.16 -6.79
C PRO A 43 8.50 10.71 -6.67
N PHE A 44 9.46 11.52 -7.15
CA PHE A 44 10.86 11.08 -7.36
C PHE A 44 11.95 12.07 -6.90
N ILE A 45 11.61 13.29 -6.46
CA ILE A 45 12.59 14.29 -6.03
C ILE A 45 12.17 14.83 -4.66
N ASP A 46 12.85 14.33 -3.64
CA ASP A 46 12.65 14.61 -2.22
C ASP A 46 11.31 14.13 -1.63
N PRO A 47 11.33 13.35 -0.54
CA PRO A 47 10.10 12.95 0.14
C PRO A 47 9.32 14.21 0.56
N PRO A 48 7.97 14.20 0.50
CA PRO A 48 7.17 15.32 0.99
C PRO A 48 7.63 15.67 2.40
N SER A 49 7.68 16.97 2.73
CA SER A 49 8.20 17.44 4.01
C SER A 49 7.71 16.51 5.13
N SER A 50 8.65 15.95 5.89
CA SER A 50 8.35 14.88 6.86
C SER A 50 7.21 15.23 7.82
N THR A 51 6.95 16.53 8.00
CA THR A 51 5.86 17.14 8.74
C THR A 51 4.47 16.87 8.14
N ALA A 52 4.25 17.02 6.83
CA ALA A 52 2.93 16.82 6.21
C ALA A 52 2.50 15.35 6.26
N ASN A 53 3.42 14.45 5.90
CA ASN A 53 3.25 13.01 6.04
C ASN A 53 2.97 12.58 7.48
N ARG A 54 3.67 13.17 8.46
CA ARG A 54 3.44 12.90 9.88
C ARG A 54 2.09 13.43 10.35
N GLY A 55 1.69 14.61 9.90
CA GLY A 55 0.38 15.20 10.21
C GLY A 55 -0.75 14.28 9.77
N LEU A 56 -0.70 13.77 8.54
CA LEU A 56 -1.72 12.84 8.08
C LEU A 56 -1.73 11.54 8.88
N GLN A 57 -0.56 10.97 9.16
CA GLN A 57 -0.47 9.75 9.93
C GLN A 57 -1.17 9.90 11.29
N VAL A 58 -1.00 11.04 11.95
CA VAL A 58 -1.70 11.37 13.21
C VAL A 58 -3.22 11.37 13.03
N PHE A 59 -3.74 12.02 11.98
CA PHE A 59 -5.19 12.06 11.71
C PHE A 59 -5.75 10.69 11.34
N LEU A 60 -5.06 9.94 10.46
CA LEU A 60 -5.45 8.59 10.08
C LEU A 60 -5.52 7.69 11.30
N GLU A 61 -4.45 7.65 12.11
CA GLU A 61 -4.40 6.80 13.31
C GLU A 61 -5.47 7.18 14.33
N ALA A 62 -5.67 8.47 14.60
CA ALA A 62 -6.65 8.93 15.58
C ALA A 62 -8.09 8.56 15.19
N GLN A 63 -8.45 8.70 13.91
CA GLN A 63 -9.82 8.48 13.45
C GLN A 63 -10.09 7.05 12.97
N ALA A 64 -9.06 6.20 12.86
CA ALA A 64 -9.19 4.93 12.17
C ALA A 64 -10.20 3.97 12.79
N SER A 65 -10.20 3.82 14.11
CA SER A 65 -11.16 2.91 14.78
C SER A 65 -12.60 3.32 14.48
N SER A 66 -12.91 4.62 14.50
CA SER A 66 -14.23 5.14 14.15
C SER A 66 -14.53 4.93 12.65
N ALA A 67 -13.55 5.16 11.78
CA ALA A 67 -13.68 4.99 10.33
C ALA A 67 -13.98 3.53 9.94
N VAL A 68 -13.34 2.58 10.61
CA VAL A 68 -13.50 1.14 10.38
C VAL A 68 -14.85 0.64 10.93
N GLN A 69 -15.28 1.13 12.10
CA GLN A 69 -16.54 0.71 12.74
C GLN A 69 -17.80 1.24 12.05
N THR A 70 -17.77 2.48 11.58
CA THR A 70 -18.93 3.12 10.93
C THR A 70 -19.23 2.54 9.55
N ALA A 71 -18.21 1.99 8.88
CA ALA A 71 -18.26 1.34 7.56
C ALA A 71 -18.85 2.18 6.39
N ASN A 72 -19.27 3.42 6.64
CA ASN A 72 -19.80 4.37 5.66
C ASN A 72 -19.55 5.82 6.11
N GLY A 73 -19.84 6.77 5.22
CA GLY A 73 -19.68 8.20 5.48
C GLY A 73 -18.28 8.75 5.18
N LEU A 74 -18.14 10.07 5.31
CA LEU A 74 -16.95 10.82 4.87
C LEU A 74 -15.69 10.33 5.58
N ARG A 75 -15.73 10.15 6.91
CA ARG A 75 -14.60 9.61 7.68
C ARG A 75 -14.13 8.25 7.15
N SER A 76 -15.06 7.31 6.94
CA SER A 76 -14.74 5.96 6.47
C SER A 76 -14.12 6.00 5.08
N SER A 77 -14.73 6.76 4.15
CA SER A 77 -14.21 6.95 2.80
C SER A 77 -12.82 7.59 2.81
N ALA A 78 -12.63 8.68 3.56
CA ALA A 78 -11.35 9.38 3.65
C ALA A 78 -10.25 8.47 4.22
N PHE A 79 -10.56 7.70 5.28
CA PHE A 79 -9.62 6.73 5.85
C PHE A 79 -9.17 5.70 4.80
N TRP A 80 -10.09 5.08 4.07
CA TRP A 80 -9.74 4.04 3.09
C TRP A 80 -9.01 4.60 1.87
N VAL A 81 -9.29 5.83 1.45
CA VAL A 81 -8.48 6.53 0.44
C VAL A 81 -7.05 6.76 0.96
N GLY A 82 -6.89 7.23 2.20
CA GLY A 82 -5.57 7.42 2.83
C GLY A 82 -4.81 6.10 3.03
N PHE A 83 -5.51 5.01 3.37
CA PHE A 83 -4.94 3.67 3.48
C PHE A 83 -4.42 3.17 2.12
N ARG A 84 -5.18 3.40 1.04
CA ARG A 84 -4.76 3.05 -0.32
C ARG A 84 -3.56 3.87 -0.79
N GLN A 85 -3.52 5.18 -0.51
CA GLN A 85 -2.33 6.01 -0.76
C GLN A 85 -1.11 5.42 -0.05
N GLU A 86 -1.24 5.13 1.24
CA GLU A 86 -0.17 4.53 2.05
C GLU A 86 0.31 3.18 1.48
N PHE A 87 -0.60 2.35 0.95
CA PHE A 87 -0.27 1.11 0.25
C PHE A 87 0.64 1.36 -0.96
N HIS A 88 0.27 2.30 -1.84
CA HIS A 88 1.08 2.60 -3.02
C HIS A 88 2.43 3.24 -2.67
N MET A 89 2.45 4.19 -1.72
CA MET A 89 3.69 4.82 -1.29
C MET A 89 4.65 3.84 -0.61
N ALA A 90 4.16 2.97 0.28
CA ALA A 90 5.03 2.05 0.99
C ALA A 90 5.74 1.10 0.01
N ILE A 91 5.06 0.71 -1.06
CA ILE A 91 5.63 -0.06 -2.18
C ILE A 91 6.65 0.78 -2.94
N SER A 92 6.26 1.97 -3.41
CA SER A 92 7.13 2.83 -4.23
C SER A 92 8.41 3.24 -3.51
N GLN A 93 8.32 3.53 -2.21
CA GLN A 93 9.44 3.95 -1.37
C GLN A 93 10.15 2.77 -0.69
N ARG A 94 9.70 1.52 -0.93
CA ARG A 94 10.24 0.29 -0.34
C ARG A 94 10.42 0.38 1.18
N ARG A 95 9.40 0.88 1.87
CA ARG A 95 9.43 1.15 3.31
C ARG A 95 8.34 0.39 4.05
N PRO A 96 8.47 0.25 5.39
CA PRO A 96 7.40 -0.33 6.20
C PRO A 96 6.09 0.45 6.05
N PHE A 97 4.98 -0.29 6.09
CA PHE A 97 3.63 0.27 6.14
C PHE A 97 3.42 0.99 7.48
N ARG A 98 2.99 2.25 7.46
CA ARG A 98 2.96 3.11 8.66
C ARG A 98 1.69 2.99 9.48
N ILE A 99 0.55 2.64 8.88
CA ILE A 99 -0.70 2.48 9.62
C ILE A 99 -0.61 1.22 10.50
N PRO A 100 -0.86 1.32 11.82
CA PRO A 100 -0.78 0.17 12.72
C PRO A 100 -1.70 -0.98 12.32
N ARG A 101 -1.23 -2.23 12.47
CA ARG A 101 -2.03 -3.42 12.14
C ARG A 101 -3.25 -3.59 13.01
N THR A 102 -3.17 -3.17 14.27
CA THR A 102 -4.27 -3.23 15.25
C THR A 102 -5.50 -2.46 14.77
N THR A 103 -5.28 -1.38 14.02
CA THR A 103 -6.31 -0.51 13.45
C THR A 103 -7.33 -1.25 12.59
N VAL A 104 -6.86 -2.22 11.79
CA VAL A 104 -7.66 -2.97 10.80
C VAL A 104 -7.75 -4.46 11.15
N ALA A 105 -7.36 -4.85 12.37
CA ALA A 105 -7.23 -6.25 12.75
C ALA A 105 -8.56 -7.03 12.68
N GLN A 106 -9.68 -6.34 12.85
CA GLN A 106 -11.03 -6.93 12.82
C GLN A 106 -11.74 -6.73 11.47
N TYR A 107 -11.05 -6.17 10.47
CA TYR A 107 -11.65 -5.88 9.17
C TYR A 107 -11.73 -7.12 8.30
N LEU A 108 -12.91 -7.75 8.26
CA LEU A 108 -13.16 -8.97 7.49
C LEU A 108 -14.47 -8.84 6.69
N PRO A 109 -14.47 -9.15 5.39
CA PRO A 109 -15.68 -9.16 4.58
C PRO A 109 -16.52 -10.40 4.89
N THR A 110 -17.83 -10.24 4.76
CA THR A 110 -18.81 -11.32 4.67
C THR A 110 -19.18 -11.57 3.20
N GLN A 111 -19.84 -12.68 2.91
CA GLN A 111 -20.33 -12.98 1.54
C GLN A 111 -21.32 -11.94 1.01
N SER A 112 -22.04 -11.24 1.89
CA SER A 112 -22.96 -10.15 1.53
C SER A 112 -22.31 -8.76 1.51
N SER A 113 -21.01 -8.68 1.81
CA SER A 113 -20.33 -7.39 1.87
C SER A 113 -20.19 -6.75 0.48
N PRO A 114 -20.37 -5.42 0.36
CA PRO A 114 -20.15 -4.71 -0.90
C PRO A 114 -18.71 -4.87 -1.42
N ASP A 115 -18.52 -4.70 -2.74
CA ASP A 115 -17.21 -4.86 -3.39
C ASP A 115 -16.11 -3.99 -2.76
N HIS A 116 -16.40 -2.76 -2.36
CA HIS A 116 -15.40 -1.89 -1.74
C HIS A 116 -14.85 -2.47 -0.42
N VAL A 117 -15.65 -3.23 0.34
CA VAL A 117 -15.22 -3.91 1.56
C VAL A 117 -14.23 -5.03 1.22
N TRP A 118 -14.49 -5.79 0.15
CA TRP A 118 -13.57 -6.81 -0.35
C TRP A 118 -12.23 -6.22 -0.80
N VAL A 119 -12.26 -5.08 -1.48
CA VAL A 119 -11.04 -4.35 -1.90
C VAL A 119 -10.26 -3.82 -0.71
N ASN A 120 -10.94 -3.20 0.25
CA ASN A 120 -10.30 -2.74 1.47
C ASN A 120 -9.63 -3.91 2.22
N HIS A 121 -10.28 -5.07 2.27
CA HIS A 121 -9.67 -6.28 2.86
C HIS A 121 -8.44 -6.76 2.07
N LEU A 122 -8.44 -6.70 0.73
CA LEU A 122 -7.25 -6.97 -0.07
C LEU A 122 -6.10 -6.01 0.26
N LEU A 123 -6.40 -4.71 0.45
CA LEU A 123 -5.39 -3.72 0.85
C LEU A 123 -4.84 -4.03 2.24
N VAL A 124 -5.68 -4.49 3.18
CA VAL A 124 -5.24 -4.94 4.52
C VAL A 124 -4.30 -6.13 4.40
N ILE A 125 -4.60 -7.13 3.56
CA ILE A 125 -3.67 -8.24 3.26
C ILE A 125 -2.37 -7.68 2.68
N GLY A 126 -2.47 -6.74 1.74
CA GLY A 126 -1.35 -6.04 1.14
C GLY A 126 -0.44 -5.35 2.17
N ALA A 127 -1.01 -4.67 3.18
CA ALA A 127 -0.25 -4.05 4.26
C ALA A 127 0.57 -5.07 5.07
N HIS A 128 0.02 -6.26 5.31
CA HIS A 128 0.75 -7.35 5.97
C HIS A 128 1.93 -7.85 5.12
N ILE A 129 1.73 -7.95 3.80
CA ILE A 129 2.76 -8.37 2.85
C ILE A 129 3.86 -7.33 2.73
N ILE A 130 3.50 -6.05 2.64
CA ILE A 130 4.45 -4.92 2.67
C ILE A 130 5.31 -4.98 3.93
N GLN A 131 4.71 -5.24 5.09
CA GLN A 131 5.45 -5.30 6.36
C GLN A 131 6.38 -6.53 6.45
N TYR A 132 6.04 -7.63 5.77
CA TYR A 132 6.93 -8.78 5.60
C TYR A 132 8.11 -8.47 4.66
N CYS A 133 7.86 -7.80 3.55
CA CYS A 133 8.88 -7.41 2.57
C CYS A 133 9.81 -6.32 3.12
N PHE A 134 9.26 -5.34 3.83
CA PHE A 134 9.95 -4.17 4.38
C PHE A 134 9.67 -4.07 5.89
N PRO A 135 10.33 -4.90 6.71
CA PRO A 135 10.12 -4.90 8.16
C PRO A 135 10.60 -3.58 8.79
N PRO A 136 9.95 -3.10 9.86
CA PRO A 136 10.44 -1.97 10.66
C PRO A 136 11.85 -2.21 11.20
N ALA A 137 12.64 -1.14 11.41
CA ALA A 137 14.04 -1.23 11.85
C ALA A 137 14.25 -2.02 13.16
N HIS A 138 13.26 -2.03 14.04
CA HIS A 138 13.29 -2.76 15.32
C HIS A 138 12.53 -4.09 15.30
N HIS A 139 12.17 -4.60 14.11
CA HIS A 139 11.52 -5.89 14.01
C HIS A 139 12.51 -7.00 14.39
N PRO A 140 12.12 -7.97 15.24
CA PRO A 140 12.98 -9.09 15.59
C PRO A 140 13.51 -9.79 14.33
N GLN A 141 14.78 -10.16 14.35
CA GLN A 141 15.33 -11.01 13.30
C GLN A 141 14.60 -12.34 13.30
N GLN A 142 14.01 -12.68 12.16
CA GLN A 142 13.35 -13.96 11.96
C GLN A 142 14.38 -14.98 11.48
N SER A 143 14.33 -16.18 12.04
CA SER A 143 15.03 -17.32 11.48
C SER A 143 14.54 -17.63 10.06
N PRO A 144 15.34 -18.31 9.22
CA PRO A 144 14.92 -18.70 7.88
C PRO A 144 13.61 -19.51 7.83
N ASP A 145 13.33 -20.30 8.87
CA ASP A 145 12.12 -21.14 8.94
C ASP A 145 10.89 -20.33 9.39
N GLU A 146 11.05 -19.40 10.32
CA GLU A 146 9.99 -18.45 10.69
C GLU A 146 9.62 -17.54 9.52
N ARG A 147 10.62 -17.09 8.74
CA ARG A 147 10.40 -16.28 7.54
C ARG A 147 9.67 -17.07 6.46
N SER A 148 10.01 -18.34 6.26
CA SER A 148 9.33 -19.25 5.32
C SER A 148 7.88 -19.51 5.76
N THR A 149 7.67 -19.78 7.05
CA THR A 149 6.32 -19.98 7.62
C THR A 149 5.45 -18.72 7.45
N SER A 150 6.03 -17.55 7.67
CA SER A 150 5.35 -16.26 7.48
C SER A 150 4.98 -16.04 6.01
N TYR A 151 5.87 -16.38 5.08
CA TYR A 151 5.64 -16.32 3.64
C TYR A 151 4.47 -17.21 3.21
N GLU A 152 4.49 -18.50 3.59
CA GLU A 152 3.42 -19.45 3.24
C GLU A 152 2.07 -19.02 3.79
N ARG A 153 2.04 -18.47 5.01
CA ARG A 153 0.81 -17.92 5.59
C ARG A 153 0.27 -16.76 4.76
N LEU A 154 1.13 -15.82 4.34
CA LEU A 154 0.71 -14.68 3.54
C LEU A 154 0.22 -15.09 2.15
N LEU A 155 0.91 -16.06 1.53
CA LEU A 155 0.51 -16.65 0.27
C LEU A 155 -0.88 -17.31 0.39
N THR A 156 -1.10 -18.09 1.44
CA THR A 156 -2.39 -18.75 1.74
C THR A 156 -3.50 -17.73 1.93
N VAL A 157 -3.28 -16.69 2.75
CA VAL A 157 -4.28 -15.64 2.98
C VAL A 157 -4.65 -14.92 1.68
N ARG A 158 -3.66 -14.60 0.84
CA ARG A 158 -3.88 -14.01 -0.49
C ARG A 158 -4.64 -14.94 -1.42
N GLN A 159 -4.33 -16.24 -1.43
CA GLN A 159 -5.02 -17.23 -2.26
C GLN A 159 -6.47 -17.40 -1.83
N ASN A 160 -6.72 -17.47 -0.52
CA ASN A 160 -8.07 -17.55 0.04
C ASN A 160 -8.91 -16.32 -0.31
N TRP A 161 -8.30 -15.12 -0.31
CA TRP A 161 -8.98 -13.93 -0.81
C TRP A 161 -9.39 -14.08 -2.27
N ALA A 162 -8.45 -14.49 -3.14
CA ALA A 162 -8.71 -14.61 -4.58
C ALA A 162 -9.75 -15.68 -4.92
N SER A 163 -9.83 -16.78 -4.15
CA SER A 163 -10.84 -17.82 -4.34
C SER A 163 -12.21 -17.48 -3.75
N SER A 164 -12.24 -16.60 -2.74
CA SER A 164 -13.48 -16.21 -2.05
C SER A 164 -14.09 -14.91 -2.58
N ALA A 165 -13.33 -14.12 -3.35
CA ALA A 165 -13.78 -12.85 -3.89
C ALA A 165 -15.05 -13.06 -4.77
N PRO A 166 -16.05 -12.15 -4.67
CA PRO A 166 -17.25 -12.24 -5.47
C PRO A 166 -16.97 -12.29 -6.98
N SER A 167 -17.86 -12.91 -7.75
CA SER A 167 -17.72 -13.00 -9.22
C SER A 167 -17.71 -11.64 -9.92
N THR A 168 -18.20 -10.58 -9.25
CA THR A 168 -18.16 -9.18 -9.71
C THR A 168 -16.74 -8.70 -10.01
N PHE A 169 -15.71 -9.30 -9.38
CA PHE A 169 -14.30 -9.01 -9.64
C PHE A 169 -13.74 -9.62 -10.94
N THR A 170 -14.55 -10.40 -11.66
CA THR A 170 -14.16 -10.97 -12.95
C THR A 170 -14.36 -9.91 -14.05
N PRO A 171 -13.39 -9.71 -14.95
CA PRO A 171 -13.58 -8.81 -16.09
C PRO A 171 -14.80 -9.21 -16.93
N ILE A 172 -15.60 -8.24 -17.37
CA ILE A 172 -16.73 -8.47 -18.28
C ILE A 172 -16.27 -8.70 -19.72
N TYR A 173 -15.05 -8.27 -20.04
CA TYR A 173 -14.43 -8.45 -21.34
C TYR A 173 -12.91 -8.58 -21.17
N THR A 174 -12.31 -9.52 -21.90
CA THR A 174 -10.87 -9.75 -21.92
C THR A 174 -10.40 -9.99 -23.35
N THR A 175 -9.40 -9.23 -23.79
CA THR A 175 -8.67 -9.45 -25.05
C THR A 175 -7.23 -9.80 -24.72
N PRO A 176 -6.66 -10.88 -25.28
CA PRO A 176 -5.25 -11.21 -25.07
C PRO A 176 -4.34 -10.16 -25.73
N ALA A 177 -3.08 -10.13 -25.29
CA ALA A 177 -2.07 -9.37 -26.02
C ALA A 177 -1.90 -9.96 -27.43
N SER A 178 -1.80 -9.07 -28.42
CA SER A 178 -1.60 -9.38 -29.83
C SER A 178 -0.51 -8.42 -30.37
N PRO A 179 0.78 -8.76 -30.19
CA PRO A 179 1.87 -7.90 -30.66
C PRO A 179 1.82 -7.64 -32.17
N SER A 180 1.28 -8.59 -32.95
CA SER A 180 1.04 -8.43 -34.39
C SER A 180 0.04 -7.33 -34.73
N GLU A 181 -0.86 -6.99 -33.81
CA GLU A 181 -1.86 -5.94 -33.97
C GLU A 181 -1.52 -4.68 -33.14
N GLY A 182 -0.29 -4.59 -32.62
CA GLY A 182 0.15 -3.48 -31.76
C GLY A 182 -0.37 -3.51 -30.32
N LEU A 183 -1.04 -4.61 -29.91
CA LEU A 183 -1.55 -4.80 -28.56
C LEU A 183 -0.51 -5.55 -27.71
N PHE A 184 0.37 -4.82 -27.03
CA PHE A 184 1.45 -5.42 -26.23
C PHE A 184 1.00 -5.96 -24.86
N PHE A 185 -0.18 -5.57 -24.40
CA PHE A 185 -0.75 -5.99 -23.11
C PHE A 185 -2.18 -6.47 -23.30
N PRO A 186 -2.66 -7.40 -22.46
CA PRO A 186 -4.07 -7.79 -22.48
C PRO A 186 -4.94 -6.60 -22.08
N GLN A 187 -6.12 -6.50 -22.72
CA GLN A 187 -7.12 -5.51 -22.37
C GLN A 187 -8.20 -6.18 -21.51
N GLN A 188 -8.54 -5.57 -20.38
CA GLN A 188 -9.56 -6.07 -19.46
C GLN A 188 -10.52 -4.94 -19.09
N TRP A 189 -11.81 -5.23 -19.11
CA TRP A 189 -12.86 -4.28 -18.80
C TRP A 189 -13.61 -4.76 -17.57
N PHE A 190 -13.91 -3.84 -16.66
CA PHE A 190 -14.58 -4.14 -15.40
C PHE A 190 -15.84 -3.27 -15.26
N LEU A 191 -16.76 -3.71 -14.40
CA LEU A 191 -18.00 -2.98 -14.13
C LEU A 191 -17.77 -1.68 -13.35
N ASN A 192 -16.72 -1.66 -12.50
CA ASN A 192 -16.45 -0.54 -11.59
C ASN A 192 -14.94 -0.32 -11.40
N ASP A 193 -14.58 0.91 -11.03
CA ASP A 193 -13.22 1.34 -10.66
C ASP A 193 -12.62 0.51 -9.51
N THR A 194 -13.47 0.06 -8.59
CA THR A 194 -13.10 -0.72 -7.41
C THR A 194 -12.50 -2.06 -7.82
N HIS A 195 -13.03 -2.69 -8.88
CA HIS A 195 -12.46 -3.92 -9.43
C HIS A 195 -11.08 -3.69 -10.04
N ILE A 196 -10.89 -2.55 -10.73
CA ILE A 196 -9.59 -2.15 -11.28
C ILE A 196 -8.56 -1.99 -10.16
N VAL A 197 -8.93 -1.30 -9.08
CA VAL A 197 -8.06 -1.16 -7.89
C VAL A 197 -7.68 -2.54 -7.35
N ALA A 198 -8.63 -3.46 -7.22
CA ALA A 198 -8.34 -4.80 -6.74
C ALA A 198 -7.36 -5.57 -7.64
N THR A 199 -7.57 -5.52 -8.96
CA THR A 199 -6.68 -6.18 -9.94
C THR A 199 -5.26 -5.61 -9.86
N GLN A 200 -5.11 -4.30 -9.81
CA GLN A 200 -3.81 -3.63 -9.69
C GLN A 200 -3.13 -3.97 -8.37
N SER A 201 -3.85 -3.89 -7.24
CA SER A 201 -3.33 -4.24 -5.93
C SER A 201 -2.92 -5.71 -5.84
N LEU A 202 -3.68 -6.63 -6.44
CA LEU A 202 -3.33 -8.05 -6.49
C LEU A 202 -2.06 -8.29 -7.30
N GLY A 203 -1.88 -7.59 -8.42
CA GLY A 203 -0.66 -7.63 -9.22
C GLY A 203 0.58 -7.17 -8.43
N LEU A 204 0.46 -6.04 -7.71
CA LEU A 204 1.53 -5.52 -6.85
C LEU A 204 1.87 -6.46 -5.70
N ILE A 205 0.85 -7.04 -5.05
CA ILE A 205 1.02 -8.06 -4.00
C ILE A 205 1.75 -9.29 -4.54
N ASN A 206 1.37 -9.78 -5.72
CA ASN A 206 2.03 -10.92 -6.35
C ASN A 206 3.50 -10.62 -6.64
N LEU A 207 3.80 -9.43 -7.14
CA LEU A 207 5.18 -9.00 -7.39
C LEU A 207 6.00 -9.00 -6.10
N LEU A 208 5.47 -8.41 -5.02
CA LEU A 208 6.14 -8.38 -3.72
C LEU A 208 6.44 -9.78 -3.18
N LEU A 209 5.46 -10.69 -3.23
CA LEU A 209 5.64 -12.07 -2.80
C LEU A 209 6.72 -12.77 -3.65
N ALA A 210 6.64 -12.65 -4.98
CA ALA A 210 7.60 -13.28 -5.89
C ALA A 210 9.04 -12.78 -5.69
N THR A 211 9.24 -11.49 -5.44
CA THR A 211 10.59 -10.92 -5.25
C THR A 211 11.17 -11.14 -3.85
N HIS A 212 10.35 -11.54 -2.89
CA HIS A 212 10.77 -11.79 -1.49
C HIS A 212 10.55 -13.24 -1.07
N ASP A 213 10.47 -14.15 -2.04
CA ASP A 213 10.32 -15.59 -1.80
C ASP A 213 11.59 -16.14 -1.10
N PRO A 214 11.47 -16.63 0.15
CA PRO A 214 12.62 -17.12 0.91
C PRO A 214 13.19 -18.43 0.35
N HIS A 215 12.46 -19.16 -0.49
CA HIS A 215 12.90 -20.42 -1.09
C HIS A 215 13.81 -20.19 -2.30
N VAL A 216 13.63 -19.07 -3.01
CA VAL A 216 14.52 -18.68 -4.12
C VAL A 216 15.92 -18.32 -3.59
N ASP A 217 16.00 -17.67 -2.44
CA ASP A 217 17.28 -17.35 -1.80
C ASP A 217 18.01 -18.60 -1.28
N ARG A 218 17.28 -19.65 -0.89
CA ARG A 218 17.86 -20.95 -0.50
C ARG A 218 18.46 -21.71 -1.69
N LEU A 219 17.88 -21.55 -2.88
CA LEU A 219 18.34 -22.20 -4.11
C LEU A 219 19.50 -21.45 -4.77
N ARG A 220 19.69 -20.16 -4.46
CA ARG A 220 20.82 -19.37 -4.96
C ARG A 220 22.08 -19.73 -4.17
N PRO A 221 23.17 -20.21 -4.80
CA PRO A 221 24.39 -20.52 -4.08
C PRO A 221 24.90 -19.28 -3.32
N PRO A 222 25.34 -19.41 -2.05
CA PRO A 222 25.80 -18.29 -1.21
C PRO A 222 27.03 -17.55 -1.81
N VAL A 223 27.66 -18.14 -2.82
CA VAL A 223 28.78 -17.56 -3.58
C VAL A 223 28.37 -16.33 -4.42
N SER A 224 27.08 -16.22 -4.78
CA SER A 224 26.56 -15.15 -5.64
C SER A 224 26.50 -13.79 -4.91
N HIS A 225 26.16 -13.81 -3.62
CA HIS A 225 26.04 -12.59 -2.82
C HIS A 225 27.40 -12.02 -2.41
N ARG A 226 28.36 -12.90 -2.07
CA ARG A 226 29.76 -12.50 -1.77
C ARG A 226 30.52 -11.99 -3.00
N ARG A 227 30.32 -12.57 -4.20
CA ARG A 227 30.92 -12.04 -5.45
C ARG A 227 30.32 -10.70 -5.86
N ALA A 228 29.00 -10.51 -5.71
CA ALA A 228 28.37 -9.23 -6.03
C ALA A 228 28.86 -8.09 -5.11
N LEU A 229 29.05 -8.36 -3.82
CA LEU A 229 29.62 -7.39 -2.88
C LEU A 229 31.11 -7.13 -3.12
N ALA A 230 31.90 -8.15 -3.49
CA ALA A 230 33.32 -7.97 -3.84
C ALA A 230 33.53 -7.14 -5.12
N VAL A 231 32.65 -7.28 -6.11
CA VAL A 231 32.69 -6.48 -7.36
C VAL A 231 32.35 -5.01 -7.12
N LEU A 232 31.54 -4.71 -6.11
CA LEU A 232 31.18 -3.33 -5.72
C LEU A 232 32.28 -2.64 -4.88
N ASP A 233 33.09 -3.41 -4.14
CA ASP A 233 34.21 -2.88 -3.34
C ASP A 233 35.47 -2.63 -4.19
N GLU A 234 35.65 -3.39 -5.28
CA GLU A 234 36.75 -3.16 -6.26
C GLU A 234 36.51 -1.99 -7.21
N SER A 235 35.27 -1.50 -7.33
CA SER A 235 34.89 -0.43 -8.27
C SER A 235 34.83 0.97 -7.67
N ALA A 236 35.20 1.14 -6.40
CA ALA A 236 35.41 2.47 -5.81
C ALA A 236 36.79 3.03 -6.21
N PRO A 237 36.87 4.18 -6.92
CA PRO A 237 38.15 4.79 -7.23
C PRO A 237 38.84 5.24 -5.93
N ARG A 238 40.07 4.76 -5.71
CA ARG A 238 40.95 5.28 -4.67
C ARG A 238 41.33 6.71 -5.07
N CYS A 239 40.73 7.70 -4.42
CA CYS A 239 41.23 9.07 -4.49
C CYS A 239 42.63 9.10 -3.87
N GLY A 240 43.62 9.39 -4.71
CA GLY A 240 44.95 9.80 -4.27
C GLY A 240 44.97 11.24 -3.77
#